data_AF-A0A2T1EPC3-F1
#
_entry.id   AF-A0A2T1EPC3-F1
#
_cell.length_a   1.000
_cell.length_b   1.000
_cell.length_c   1.000
_cell.angle_alpha   90.00
_cell.angle_beta   90.00
_cell.angle_gamma   90.00
#
_symmetry.space_group_name_H-M   'P 1'
#
loop_
_entity.id
_entity.type
_entity.pdbx_description
1 polymer ?
#
loop_
_entity_poly.entity_id
_entity_poly.type
_entity_poly.pdbx_seq_one_letter_code
_entity_poly.pdbx_strand_id
1 'polypeptide(L)'
;MSSHFNTKSLTFYAIAIGSVLLLFNVVTAYGESNLKAPKTIGGRYQLALTNSLPGCSQVAPLMLQLDQSGTYVNAAILKKEVQNSMSAEEKLTLTGLFKEQQLSLTGNVDKSVLCGFPQESGERVIAINSKIDGDKLVGEIAINGEATKTPFTAQKAAIPSASPSSSH
;
A
#
# COMPACT_ATOMS: atom_id res chain seq x y z
N MET A 1 0.06 66.38 -7.54
CA MET A 1 -0.60 65.06 -7.53
C MET A 1 -0.68 64.59 -6.08
N SER A 2 -1.77 64.92 -5.39
CA SER A 2 -1.89 64.72 -3.95
C SER A 2 -2.56 63.38 -3.68
N SER A 3 -1.80 62.46 -3.09
CA SER A 3 -2.23 61.11 -2.74
C SER A 3 -3.39 61.13 -1.74
N HIS A 4 -4.58 60.68 -2.17
CA HIS A 4 -5.76 60.46 -1.32
C HIS A 4 -5.66 59.13 -0.53
N PHE A 5 -4.50 58.82 0.03
CA PHE A 5 -4.33 57.65 0.89
C PHE A 5 -4.90 57.94 2.29
N ASN A 6 -6.13 57.49 2.53
CA ASN A 6 -6.76 57.59 3.84
C ASN A 6 -6.11 56.57 4.80
N THR A 7 -5.28 57.05 5.72
CA THR A 7 -4.55 56.23 6.71
C THR A 7 -5.47 55.32 7.52
N LYS A 8 -6.73 55.72 7.77
CA LYS A 8 -7.72 54.87 8.44
C LYS A 8 -8.10 53.65 7.61
N SER A 9 -8.21 53.82 6.28
CA SER A 9 -8.48 52.73 5.36
C SER A 9 -7.29 51.78 5.25
N LEU A 10 -6.06 52.33 5.24
CA LEU A 10 -4.84 51.52 5.19
C LEU A 10 -4.72 50.61 6.42
N THR A 11 -4.96 51.13 7.62
CA THR A 11 -4.94 50.33 8.86
C THR A 11 -6.02 49.25 8.85
N PHE A 12 -7.23 49.56 8.38
CA PHE A 12 -8.31 48.57 8.27
C PHE A 12 -7.93 47.41 7.34
N TYR A 13 -7.38 47.70 6.16
CA TYR A 13 -6.93 46.66 5.24
C TYR A 13 -5.73 45.88 5.79
N ALA A 14 -4.79 46.54 6.47
CA ALA A 14 -3.65 45.86 7.09
C ALA A 14 -4.12 44.87 8.17
N ILE A 15 -5.08 45.26 9.02
CA ILE A 15 -5.66 44.36 10.03
C ILE A 15 -6.40 43.21 9.35
N ALA A 16 -7.27 43.50 8.38
CA ALA A 16 -8.04 42.47 7.69
C ALA A 16 -7.14 41.42 7.01
N ILE A 17 -6.13 41.88 6.27
CA ILE A 17 -5.15 41.01 5.62
C ILE A 17 -4.36 40.22 6.68
N GLY A 18 -3.90 40.90 7.74
CA GLY A 18 -3.19 40.26 8.84
C GLY A 18 -4.00 39.14 9.50
N SER A 19 -5.29 39.39 9.77
CA SER A 19 -6.20 38.39 10.35
C SER A 19 -6.40 37.18 9.43
N VAL A 20 -6.56 37.39 8.12
CA VAL A 20 -6.71 36.29 7.15
C VAL A 20 -5.43 35.45 7.09
N LEU A 21 -4.25 36.08 7.04
CA LEU A 21 -2.98 35.36 7.04
C LEU A 21 -2.78 34.54 8.32
N LEU A 22 -3.16 35.10 9.47
CA LEU A 22 -3.05 34.42 10.76
C LEU A 22 -3.98 33.20 10.84
N LEU A 23 -5.25 33.35 10.43
CA LEU A 23 -6.19 32.23 10.35
C LEU A 23 -5.73 31.15 9.37
N PHE A 24 -5.26 31.54 8.19
CA PHE A 24 -4.76 30.60 7.18
C PHE A 24 -3.57 29.80 7.73
N ASN A 25 -2.63 30.47 8.42
CA ASN A 25 -1.50 29.80 9.05
C ASN A 25 -1.95 28.80 10.13
N VAL A 26 -2.86 29.20 11.02
CA VAL A 26 -3.39 28.30 12.07
C VAL A 26 -4.08 27.08 11.47
N VAL A 27 -4.93 27.26 10.45
CA VAL A 27 -5.62 26.14 9.79
C VAL A 27 -4.64 25.25 9.04
N THR A 28 -3.63 25.83 8.36
CA THR A 28 -2.60 25.07 7.65
C THR A 28 -1.75 24.25 8.61
N ALA A 29 -1.26 24.86 9.69
CA ALA A 29 -0.48 24.17 10.73
C ALA A 29 -1.27 23.05 11.40
N TYR A 30 -2.56 23.28 11.66
CA TYR A 30 -3.45 22.23 12.18
C TYR A 30 -3.61 21.09 11.17
N GLY A 31 -3.84 21.40 9.90
CA GLY A 31 -3.93 20.43 8.82
C GLY A 31 -2.68 19.57 8.72
N GLU A 32 -1.48 20.17 8.68
CA GLU A 32 -0.22 19.43 8.58
C GLU A 32 0.05 18.54 9.79
N SER A 33 -0.29 19.00 11.00
CA SER A 33 -0.02 18.26 12.23
C SER A 33 -0.97 17.08 12.43
N ASN A 34 -2.23 17.22 11.99
CA ASN A 34 -3.31 16.27 12.30
C ASN A 34 -3.77 15.44 11.10
N LEU A 35 -3.62 15.93 9.86
CA LEU A 35 -3.99 15.23 8.63
C LEU A 35 -2.74 14.68 7.95
N LYS A 36 -2.13 13.68 8.58
CA LYS A 36 -0.99 12.97 7.98
C LYS A 36 -1.49 11.99 6.93
N ALA A 37 -0.93 12.08 5.73
CA ALA A 37 -1.16 11.07 4.70
C ALA A 37 -0.67 9.70 5.22
N PRO A 38 -1.40 8.60 4.95
CA PRO A 38 -0.91 7.26 5.24
C PRO A 38 0.45 7.01 4.58
N LYS A 39 1.35 6.30 5.28
CA LYS A 39 2.63 5.87 4.69
C LYS A 39 2.33 5.05 3.42
N THR A 40 3.01 5.38 2.32
CA THR A 40 2.84 4.66 1.06
C THR A 40 3.47 3.27 1.13
N ILE A 41 2.66 2.23 0.91
CA ILE A 41 3.07 0.81 0.92
C ILE A 41 2.91 0.13 -0.45
N GLY A 42 2.60 0.88 -1.50
CA GLY A 42 2.51 0.32 -2.85
C GLY A 42 3.84 -0.29 -3.33
N GLY A 43 3.74 -1.37 -4.10
CA GLY A 43 4.88 -2.04 -4.73
C GLY A 43 4.81 -3.57 -4.67
N ARG A 44 5.92 -4.20 -5.07
CA ARG A 44 6.09 -5.65 -5.04
C ARG A 44 6.82 -6.06 -3.78
N TYR A 45 6.35 -7.09 -3.11
CA TYR A 45 6.94 -7.65 -1.91
C TYR A 45 7.20 -9.14 -2.12
N GLN A 46 8.42 -9.59 -1.85
CA GLN A 46 8.71 -11.02 -1.83
C GLN A 46 8.22 -11.60 -0.50
N LEU A 47 7.33 -12.58 -0.55
CA LEU A 47 6.80 -13.26 0.63
C LEU A 47 7.77 -14.36 1.08
N ALA A 48 8.17 -14.30 2.34
CA ALA A 48 8.85 -15.36 3.06
C ALA A 48 7.88 -15.94 4.10
N LEU A 49 7.38 -17.13 3.83
CA LEU A 49 6.51 -17.88 4.73
C LEU A 49 7.38 -18.71 5.68
N THR A 50 7.09 -18.69 6.98
CA THR A 50 7.85 -19.48 7.96
C THR A 50 7.53 -20.97 7.84
N ASN A 51 6.27 -21.29 7.50
CA ASN A 51 5.76 -22.65 7.36
C ASN A 51 4.94 -22.79 6.06
N SER A 52 4.67 -24.03 5.67
CA SER A 52 3.73 -24.31 4.59
C SER A 52 2.33 -23.76 4.88
N LEU A 53 1.69 -23.24 3.84
CA LEU A 53 0.28 -22.84 3.91
C LEU A 53 -0.59 -24.10 4.11
N PRO A 54 -1.67 -24.03 4.92
CA PRO A 54 -2.58 -25.15 5.11
C PRO A 54 -3.09 -25.70 3.77
N GLY A 55 -2.98 -27.02 3.61
CA GLY A 55 -3.36 -27.70 2.37
C GLY A 55 -2.48 -27.38 1.17
N CYS A 56 -1.22 -26.94 1.38
CA CYS A 56 -0.14 -26.95 0.39
C CYS A 56 1.03 -27.78 0.92
N SER A 57 1.47 -28.81 0.18
CA SER A 57 2.62 -29.64 0.59
C SER A 57 3.97 -28.92 0.44
N GLN A 58 4.07 -27.97 -0.49
CA GLN A 58 5.28 -27.19 -0.74
C GLN A 58 4.90 -25.74 -1.04
N VAL A 59 5.71 -24.80 -0.55
CA VAL A 59 5.52 -23.37 -0.77
C VAL A 59 6.35 -22.93 -1.96
N ALA A 60 5.68 -22.49 -3.02
CA ALA A 60 6.36 -21.80 -4.11
C ALA A 60 6.83 -20.41 -3.63
N PRO A 61 7.90 -19.85 -4.20
CA PRO A 61 8.24 -18.46 -3.92
C PRO A 61 7.13 -17.53 -4.43
N LEU A 62 6.42 -16.90 -3.48
CA LEU A 62 5.30 -16.00 -3.76
C LEU A 62 5.74 -14.53 -3.72
N MET A 63 5.07 -13.71 -4.51
CA MET A 63 5.17 -12.26 -4.49
C MET A 63 3.80 -11.65 -4.19
N LEU A 64 3.77 -10.59 -3.38
CA LEU A 64 2.60 -9.78 -3.11
C LEU A 64 2.75 -8.45 -3.86
N GLN A 65 1.90 -8.22 -4.85
CA GLN A 65 1.74 -6.91 -5.49
C GLN A 65 0.71 -6.12 -4.71
N LEU A 66 1.06 -4.90 -4.30
CA LEU A 66 0.20 -3.97 -3.57
C LEU A 66 0.03 -2.69 -4.38
N ASP A 67 -1.22 -2.24 -4.48
CA ASP A 67 -1.60 -0.93 -5.00
C ASP A 67 -2.47 -0.21 -3.96
N GLN A 68 -2.14 1.04 -3.66
CA GLN A 68 -2.73 1.79 -2.56
C GLN A 68 -3.33 3.10 -3.07
N SER A 69 -4.60 3.32 -2.75
CA SER A 69 -5.31 4.59 -2.94
C SER A 69 -5.84 5.09 -1.59
N GLY A 70 -5.10 6.02 -0.98
CA GLY A 70 -5.40 6.49 0.38
C GLY A 70 -5.28 5.36 1.41
N THR A 71 -6.37 5.03 2.10
CA THR A 71 -6.45 3.90 3.04
C THR A 71 -6.90 2.60 2.39
N TYR A 72 -7.36 2.62 1.13
CA TYR A 72 -7.78 1.43 0.41
C TYR A 72 -6.57 0.79 -0.26
N VAL A 73 -6.52 -0.54 -0.20
CA VAL A 73 -5.44 -1.33 -0.77
C VAL A 73 -6.02 -2.46 -1.60
N ASN A 74 -5.54 -2.57 -2.84
CA ASN A 74 -5.77 -3.70 -3.70
C ASN A 74 -4.47 -4.50 -3.82
N ALA A 75 -4.57 -5.81 -3.88
CA ALA A 75 -3.41 -6.67 -3.96
C ALA A 75 -3.65 -7.93 -4.81
N ALA A 76 -2.55 -8.51 -5.28
CA ALA A 76 -2.53 -9.80 -5.93
C ALA A 76 -1.36 -10.62 -5.38
N ILE A 77 -1.57 -11.93 -5.23
CA ILE A 77 -0.49 -12.89 -5.00
C ILE A 77 -0.06 -13.43 -6.35
N LEU A 78 1.23 -13.37 -6.63
CA LEU A 78 1.86 -13.76 -7.88
C LEU A 78 2.93 -14.84 -7.62
N LYS A 79 3.19 -15.69 -8.61
CA LYS A 79 4.37 -16.57 -8.60
C LYS A 79 5.61 -15.76 -8.96
N LYS A 80 6.76 -16.03 -8.32
CA LYS A 80 8.02 -15.30 -8.54
C LYS A 80 8.52 -15.29 -10.00
N GLU A 81 8.11 -16.26 -10.82
CA GLU A 81 8.55 -16.39 -12.22
C GLU A 81 7.87 -15.42 -13.19
N VAL A 82 6.79 -14.73 -12.79
CA VAL A 82 6.13 -13.72 -13.63
C VAL A 82 6.88 -12.40 -13.53
N GLN A 83 7.98 -12.29 -14.27
CA GLN A 83 8.84 -11.09 -14.29
C GLN A 83 8.36 -10.02 -15.29
N ASN A 84 7.52 -10.37 -16.26
CA ASN A 84 7.06 -9.46 -17.31
C ASN A 84 5.69 -8.88 -17.01
N SER A 85 5.62 -7.54 -17.07
CA SER A 85 4.45 -6.68 -17.29
C SER A 85 3.09 -7.30 -16.99
N MET A 86 2.43 -6.81 -15.92
CA MET A 86 0.99 -7.01 -15.71
C MET A 86 0.27 -6.81 -17.06
N SER A 87 -0.23 -7.90 -17.66
CA SER A 87 -1.37 -7.75 -18.57
C SER A 87 -2.52 -7.20 -17.74
N ALA A 88 -3.39 -6.38 -18.33
CA ALA A 88 -4.56 -5.82 -17.68
C ALA A 88 -5.54 -6.88 -17.09
N GLU A 89 -5.21 -8.17 -17.22
CA GLU A 89 -5.95 -9.35 -16.79
C GLU A 89 -5.46 -9.96 -15.46
N GLU A 90 -4.32 -9.55 -14.88
CA GLU A 90 -3.97 -9.91 -13.49
C GLU A 90 -4.86 -9.11 -12.53
N LYS A 91 -6.11 -9.55 -12.36
CA LYS A 91 -7.05 -8.96 -11.41
C LYS A 91 -6.41 -8.96 -10.03
N LEU A 92 -6.32 -7.79 -9.42
CA LEU A 92 -6.05 -7.66 -7.99
C LEU A 92 -7.22 -8.35 -7.26
N THR A 93 -7.01 -9.59 -6.85
CA THR A 93 -8.06 -10.43 -6.27
C THR A 93 -8.24 -10.22 -4.77
N LEU A 94 -7.29 -9.53 -4.14
CA LEU A 94 -7.32 -9.16 -2.73
C LEU A 94 -7.65 -7.67 -2.61
N THR A 95 -8.53 -7.35 -1.67
CA THR A 95 -8.89 -5.96 -1.35
C THR A 95 -8.89 -5.76 0.15
N GLY A 96 -8.68 -4.53 0.59
CA GLY A 96 -8.78 -4.23 2.02
C GLY A 96 -8.29 -2.85 2.38
N LEU A 97 -7.84 -2.71 3.62
CA LEU A 97 -7.59 -1.43 4.26
C LEU A 97 -6.19 -1.37 4.88
N PHE A 98 -5.57 -0.21 4.76
CA PHE A 98 -4.36 0.17 5.46
C PHE A 98 -4.66 1.35 6.39
N LYS A 99 -4.68 1.09 7.69
CA LYS A 99 -4.95 2.07 8.74
C LYS A 99 -4.05 1.82 9.94
N GLU A 100 -3.55 2.88 10.58
CA GLU A 100 -2.73 2.77 11.80
C GLU A 100 -1.53 1.82 11.64
N GLN A 101 -0.90 1.83 10.45
CA GLN A 101 0.22 0.95 10.09
C GLN A 101 -0.11 -0.55 10.04
N GLN A 102 -1.40 -0.88 10.07
CA GLN A 102 -1.92 -2.23 9.91
C GLN A 102 -2.58 -2.37 8.53
N LEU A 103 -2.22 -3.43 7.84
CA LEU A 103 -2.78 -3.84 6.56
C LEU A 103 -3.65 -5.06 6.78
N SER A 104 -4.92 -4.97 6.38
CA SER A 104 -5.84 -6.10 6.32
C SER A 104 -6.29 -6.27 4.88
N LEU A 105 -6.13 -7.47 4.33
CA LEU A 105 -6.55 -7.82 2.97
C LEU A 105 -7.36 -9.10 3.00
N THR A 106 -8.40 -9.17 2.19
CA THR A 106 -9.17 -10.39 1.98
C THR A 106 -9.53 -10.56 0.51
N GLY A 107 -9.70 -11.81 0.08
CA GLY A 107 -10.17 -12.12 -1.26
C GLY A 107 -9.90 -13.55 -1.68
N ASN A 108 -10.25 -13.88 -2.91
CA ASN A 108 -10.10 -15.22 -3.47
C ASN A 108 -8.80 -15.31 -4.26
N VAL A 109 -8.04 -16.38 -4.05
CA VAL A 109 -6.83 -16.65 -4.82
C VAL A 109 -6.88 -18.08 -5.33
N ASP A 110 -6.50 -18.26 -6.59
CA ASP A 110 -6.44 -19.58 -7.19
C ASP A 110 -5.39 -20.44 -6.46
N LYS A 111 -5.80 -21.65 -6.09
CA LYS A 111 -4.97 -22.62 -5.35
C LYS A 111 -3.69 -22.98 -6.10
N SER A 112 -3.71 -22.98 -7.43
CA SER A 112 -2.53 -23.23 -8.28
C SER A 112 -1.47 -22.14 -8.13
N VAL A 113 -1.84 -20.91 -7.77
CA VAL A 113 -0.92 -19.80 -7.48
C VAL A 113 -0.25 -20.01 -6.13
N LEU A 114 -1.01 -20.48 -5.14
CA LEU A 114 -0.55 -20.63 -3.76
C LEU A 114 0.37 -21.84 -3.55
N CYS A 115 -0.02 -23.00 -4.08
CA CYS A 115 0.62 -24.27 -3.75
C CYS A 115 1.66 -24.75 -4.76
N GLY A 116 2.01 -23.96 -5.79
CA GLY A 116 3.05 -24.33 -6.78
C GLY A 116 2.69 -25.47 -7.74
N PHE A 117 1.58 -26.19 -7.53
CA PHE A 117 1.15 -27.29 -8.39
C PHE A 117 0.08 -26.84 -9.40
N PRO A 118 0.24 -27.14 -10.70
CA PRO A 118 -0.71 -26.75 -11.74
C PRO A 118 -2.02 -27.56 -11.78
N GLN A 119 -2.13 -28.64 -10.99
CA GLN A 119 -3.27 -29.57 -11.05
C GLN A 119 -4.37 -29.33 -10.01
N GLU A 120 -4.14 -28.47 -9.02
CA GLU A 120 -5.16 -28.20 -8.00
C GLU A 120 -5.95 -26.94 -8.37
N SER A 121 -6.99 -27.11 -9.19
CA SER A 121 -7.92 -26.05 -9.57
C SER A 121 -8.88 -25.73 -8.42
N GLY A 122 -9.09 -24.45 -8.13
CA GLY A 122 -10.09 -23.97 -7.19
C GLY A 122 -9.68 -22.67 -6.49
N GLU A 123 -10.67 -21.84 -6.15
CA GLU A 123 -10.44 -20.60 -5.39
C GLU A 123 -10.37 -20.90 -3.89
N ARG A 124 -9.43 -20.24 -3.20
CA ARG A 124 -9.34 -20.22 -1.75
C ARG A 124 -9.51 -18.81 -1.24
N VAL A 125 -10.31 -18.65 -0.18
CA VAL A 125 -10.43 -17.37 0.51
C VAL A 125 -9.15 -17.17 1.32
N ILE A 126 -8.48 -16.04 1.14
CA ILE A 126 -7.31 -15.68 1.91
C ILE A 126 -7.61 -14.42 2.71
N ALA A 127 -7.16 -14.41 3.96
CA ALA A 127 -7.07 -13.21 4.77
C ALA A 127 -5.61 -12.96 5.16
N ILE A 128 -5.12 -11.76 4.89
CA ILE A 128 -3.78 -11.30 5.25
C ILE A 128 -3.92 -10.18 6.26
N ASN A 129 -3.33 -10.32 7.43
CA ASN A 129 -3.22 -9.25 8.41
C ASN A 129 -1.75 -9.02 8.71
N SER A 130 -1.27 -7.79 8.52
CA SER A 130 0.14 -7.46 8.72
C SER A 130 0.33 -6.06 9.25
N LYS A 131 1.52 -5.82 9.82
CA LYS A 131 1.98 -4.51 10.26
C LYS A 131 3.26 -4.14 9.52
N ILE A 132 3.48 -2.84 9.36
CA ILE A 132 4.78 -2.34 8.90
C ILE A 132 5.78 -2.46 10.06
N ASP A 133 6.92 -3.08 9.78
CA ASP A 133 8.10 -3.09 10.65
C ASP A 133 9.31 -2.61 9.83
N GLY A 134 9.62 -1.32 9.94
CA GLY A 134 10.59 -0.63 9.07
C GLY A 134 10.13 -0.62 7.60
N ASP A 135 10.86 -1.36 6.75
CA ASP A 135 10.57 -1.56 5.32
C ASP A 135 9.99 -2.94 5.00
N LYS A 136 9.66 -3.72 6.04
CA LYS A 136 9.10 -5.05 5.93
C LYS A 136 7.62 -5.04 6.33
N LEU A 137 6.86 -5.95 5.74
CA LEU A 137 5.53 -6.31 6.23
C LEU A 137 5.68 -7.59 7.04
N VAL A 138 5.23 -7.57 8.29
CA VAL A 138 5.26 -8.75 9.17
C VAL A 138 3.83 -9.05 9.58
N GLY A 139 3.40 -10.29 9.39
CA GLY A 139 2.01 -10.63 9.62
C GLY A 139 1.68 -12.11 9.50
N GLU A 140 0.40 -12.36 9.29
CA GLU A 140 -0.19 -13.69 9.24
C GLU A 140 -1.11 -13.82 8.02
N ILE A 141 -1.10 -15.00 7.41
CA ILE A 141 -1.99 -15.41 6.34
C ILE A 141 -2.90 -16.51 6.88
N ALA A 142 -4.21 -16.35 6.71
CA ALA A 142 -5.22 -17.38 6.99
C ALA A 142 -5.86 -17.83 5.68
N ILE A 143 -6.07 -19.14 5.52
CA ILE A 143 -6.74 -19.74 4.37
C ILE A 143 -8.10 -20.26 4.81
N ASN A 144 -9.15 -19.99 4.02
CA ASN A 144 -10.53 -20.45 4.23
C ASN A 144 -11.11 -20.15 5.63
N GLY A 145 -10.60 -19.12 6.31
CA GLY A 145 -11.01 -18.79 7.68
C GLY A 145 -10.55 -19.81 8.73
N GLU A 146 -9.57 -20.67 8.41
CA GLU A 146 -9.01 -21.63 9.35
C GLU A 146 -8.36 -20.94 10.55
N ALA A 147 -8.44 -21.58 11.72
CA ALA A 147 -7.83 -21.09 12.96
C ALA A 147 -6.29 -21.07 12.90
N THR A 148 -5.70 -21.94 12.08
CA THR A 148 -4.26 -22.00 11.87
C THR A 148 -3.83 -20.90 10.92
N LYS A 149 -3.08 -19.94 11.45
CA LYS A 149 -2.52 -18.83 10.69
C LYS A 149 -1.06 -19.08 10.39
N THR A 150 -0.64 -18.82 9.17
CA THR A 150 0.76 -18.95 8.76
C THR A 150 1.46 -17.60 8.88
N PRO A 151 2.46 -17.45 9.76
CA PRO A 151 3.21 -16.22 9.84
C PRO A 151 4.07 -16.03 8.58
N PHE A 152 4.20 -14.77 8.16
CA PHE A 152 5.02 -14.38 7.03
C PHE A 152 5.78 -13.09 7.30
N THR A 153 6.87 -12.92 6.59
CA THR A 153 7.57 -11.64 6.42
C THR A 153 7.65 -11.32 4.95
N ALA A 154 7.31 -10.10 4.55
CA ALA A 154 7.43 -9.64 3.19
C ALA A 154 8.44 -8.50 3.10
N GLN A 155 9.38 -8.61 2.17
CA GLN A 155 10.38 -7.57 1.91
C GLN A 155 10.11 -6.93 0.55
N LYS A 156 10.15 -5.60 0.51
CA LYS A 156 9.94 -4.86 -0.75
C LYS A 156 11.01 -5.26 -1.76
N ALA A 157 10.59 -5.74 -2.93
CA ALA A 157 11.48 -6.11 -4.02
C ALA A 157 12.05 -4.83 -4.64
N ALA A 158 13.36 -4.81 -4.89
CA ALA A 158 13.96 -3.76 -5.70
C ALA A 158 13.38 -3.86 -7.12
N ILE A 159 12.82 -2.76 -7.62
CA ILE A 159 12.51 -2.65 -9.05
C ILE A 159 13.85 -2.74 -9.77
N PRO A 160 14.07 -3.67 -10.72
CA PRO A 160 15.27 -3.64 -11.54
C PRO A 160 15.37 -2.26 -12.16
N SER A 161 16.41 -1.52 -11.83
CA SER A 161 16.75 -0.27 -12.49
C SER A 161 16.75 -0.56 -13.98
N ALA A 162 15.95 0.18 -14.75
CA ALA A 162 16.04 0.13 -16.20
C ALA A 162 17.52 0.33 -16.57
N SER A 163 18.13 -0.68 -17.20
CA SER A 163 19.50 -0.56 -17.69
C SER A 163 19.60 0.67 -18.60
N PRO A 164 20.66 1.47 -18.49
CA PRO A 164 20.84 2.61 -19.38
C PRO A 164 20.91 2.07 -20.81
N SER A 165 19.98 2.53 -21.65
CA SER A 165 20.03 2.37 -23.10
C SER A 165 21.42 2.78 -23.58
N SER A 166 22.26 1.81 -23.94
CA SER A 166 23.50 2.07 -24.67
C SER A 166 23.10 2.43 -26.10
N SER A 167 23.20 3.72 -26.40
CA SER A 167 23.11 4.25 -27.76
C SER A 167 24.25 3.63 -28.58
N HIS A 168 23.90 2.92 -29.65
CA HIS A 168 24.81 2.54 -30.72
C HIS A 168 24.59 3.48 -31.91
#